data_AF-A0A8J3BDG7-F1
#
_entry.id   AF-A0A8J3BDG7-F1
#
_cell.length_a   1.000
_cell.length_b   1.000
_cell.length_c   1.000
_cell.angle_alpha   90.00
_cell.angle_beta   90.00
_cell.angle_gamma   90.00
#
_symmetry.space_group_name_H-M   'P 1'
#
loop_
_entity.id
_entity.type
_entity.pdbx_description
1 polymer ?
#
loop_
_entity_poly.entity_id
_entity_poly.type
_entity_poly.pdbx_seq_one_letter_code
_entity_poly.pdbx_strand_id
1 'polypeptide(L)'
;MTNYDRRLVERLLPTVWDPYAAYGITDSTAPDPDMPRARVDPAIRGTLYAHLADIKTGWQRAPLRPEERQAVLLYYGLDQDQRHIAHVQGVTRQTVGERVDRGVGRIVDCLNGTAA
;
A
#
# COMPACT_ATOMS: atom_id res chain seq x y z
N MET A 1 2.40 1.49 18.96
CA MET A 1 2.39 1.96 17.56
C MET A 1 2.36 0.73 16.69
N THR A 2 1.36 0.60 15.82
CA THR A 2 1.26 -0.53 14.89
C THR A 2 2.34 -0.37 13.84
N ASN A 3 3.36 -1.21 13.84
CA ASN A 3 4.33 -1.22 12.74
C ASN A 3 3.60 -1.63 11.46
N TYR A 4 3.87 -0.91 10.37
CA TYR A 4 3.41 -1.28 9.05
C TYR A 4 4.07 -2.60 8.65
N ASP A 5 3.25 -3.62 8.40
CA ASP A 5 3.72 -4.83 7.76
C ASP A 5 3.51 -4.77 6.24
N ARG A 6 4.19 -5.67 5.54
CA ARG A 6 4.14 -5.74 4.09
C ARG A 6 2.72 -5.98 3.56
N ARG A 7 1.95 -6.86 4.20
CA ARG A 7 0.60 -7.23 3.73
C ARG A 7 -0.36 -6.05 3.82
N LEU A 8 -0.24 -5.25 4.88
CA LEU A 8 -1.00 -4.03 5.06
C LEU A 8 -0.65 -3.01 3.97
N VAL A 9 0.64 -2.79 3.71
CA VAL A 9 1.10 -1.86 2.66
C VAL A 9 0.61 -2.31 1.28
N GLU A 10 0.75 -3.59 0.93
CA GLU A 10 0.28 -4.13 -0.36
C GLU A 10 -1.23 -3.96 -0.53
N ARG A 11 -2.02 -4.13 0.54
CA ARG A 11 -3.46 -3.90 0.53
C ARG A 11 -3.84 -2.43 0.33
N LEU A 12 -3.06 -1.51 0.89
CA LEU A 12 -3.34 -0.07 0.85
C LEU A 12 -2.80 0.60 -0.42
N LEU A 13 -1.76 0.05 -1.06
CA LEU A 13 -1.09 0.64 -2.22
C LEU A 13 -2.05 1.08 -3.34
N PRO A 14 -3.06 0.30 -3.76
CA PRO A 14 -3.99 0.72 -4.80
C PRO A 14 -4.69 2.06 -4.49
N THR A 15 -4.95 2.35 -3.21
CA THR A 15 -5.63 3.58 -2.75
C THR A 15 -4.83 4.87 -2.98
N VAL A 16 -3.55 4.74 -3.31
CA VAL A 16 -2.69 5.86 -3.69
C VAL A 16 -3.17 6.48 -5.00
N TRP A 17 -3.62 5.65 -5.95
CA TRP A 17 -3.98 6.07 -7.30
C TRP A 17 -5.49 6.02 -7.56
N ASP A 18 -6.20 5.12 -6.88
CA ASP A 18 -7.65 5.03 -6.96
C ASP A 18 -8.30 5.31 -5.59
N PRO A 19 -8.91 6.49 -5.39
CA PRO A 19 -9.65 6.80 -4.17
C PRO A 19 -10.79 5.81 -3.88
N TYR A 20 -11.35 5.16 -4.92
CA TYR A 20 -12.44 4.21 -4.75
C TYR A 20 -11.98 2.85 -4.22
N ALA A 21 -10.70 2.50 -4.38
CA ALA A 21 -10.14 1.28 -3.80
C ALA A 21 -10.26 1.22 -2.26
N ALA A 22 -10.43 2.37 -1.60
CA ALA A 22 -10.66 2.44 -0.16
C ALA A 22 -12.04 1.88 0.26
N TYR A 23 -13.06 1.93 -0.60
CA TYR A 23 -14.41 1.43 -0.26
C TYR A 23 -14.48 -0.11 -0.13
N GLY A 24 -13.52 -0.83 -0.71
CA GLY A 24 -13.39 -2.28 -0.58
C GLY A 24 -12.65 -2.74 0.68
N ILE A 25 -12.11 -1.80 1.48
CA ILE A 25 -11.33 -2.13 2.69
C ILE A 25 -12.28 -2.12 3.89
N THR A 26 -12.55 -3.29 4.45
CA THR A 26 -13.36 -3.41 5.67
C THR A 26 -12.65 -2.72 6.84
N ASP A 27 -13.27 -1.69 7.38
CA ASP A 27 -12.87 -1.12 8.66
C ASP A 27 -13.38 -2.04 9.78
N SER A 28 -12.48 -2.85 10.35
CA SER A 28 -12.80 -3.73 11.48
C SER A 28 -13.21 -2.98 12.76
N THR A 29 -13.06 -1.65 12.77
CA THR A 29 -13.41 -0.78 13.89
C THR A 29 -14.72 -0.03 13.66
N ALA A 30 -15.32 -0.14 12.47
CA ALA A 30 -16.61 0.47 12.19
C ALA A 30 -17.72 -0.20 13.05
N PRO A 31 -18.69 0.57 13.57
CA PRO A 31 -19.84 -0.02 14.24
C PRO A 31 -20.60 -0.92 13.26
N ASP A 32 -21.05 -2.08 13.73
CA ASP A 32 -21.93 -2.95 12.96
C ASP A 32 -23.18 -2.17 12.52
N PRO A 33 -23.56 -2.18 11.22
CA PRO A 33 -24.74 -1.50 10.72
C PRO A 33 -26.02 -1.83 11.49
N ASP A 34 -26.12 -3.05 12.03
CA ASP A 34 -27.28 -3.54 12.77
C ASP A 34 -27.22 -3.22 14.28
N MET A 35 -26.14 -2.61 14.77
CA MET A 35 -25.97 -2.21 16.17
C MET A 35 -25.77 -0.69 16.33
N PRO A 36 -26.83 0.13 16.28
CA PRO A 36 -26.74 1.59 16.29
C PRO A 36 -26.17 2.20 17.59
N ARG A 37 -25.91 1.39 18.62
CA ARG A 37 -25.34 1.82 19.92
C ARG A 37 -23.94 1.27 20.19
N ALA A 38 -23.33 0.54 19.26
CA ALA A 38 -21.98 0.03 19.46
C ALA A 38 -20.99 1.20 19.63
N ARG A 39 -20.39 1.31 20.82
CA ARG A 39 -19.34 2.28 21.11
C ARG A 39 -18.04 1.77 20.51
N VAL A 40 -17.58 2.41 19.45
CA VAL A 40 -16.24 2.18 18.89
C VAL A 40 -15.21 2.72 19.87
N ASP A 41 -14.17 1.95 20.15
CA ASP A 41 -13.04 2.40 20.97
C ASP A 41 -12.40 3.65 20.30
N PRO A 42 -12.38 4.81 20.99
CA PRO A 42 -11.79 6.03 20.45
C PRO A 42 -10.31 5.90 20.06
N ALA A 43 -9.57 4.96 20.66
CA ALA A 43 -8.15 4.75 20.39
C ALA A 43 -7.86 4.11 19.03
N ILE A 44 -8.81 3.36 18.49
CA ILE A 44 -8.72 2.68 17.19
C ILE A 44 -9.61 3.35 16.12
N ARG A 45 -10.46 4.30 16.54
CA ARG A 45 -11.32 5.04 15.65
C ARG A 45 -10.49 5.90 14.69
N GLY A 46 -10.62 5.66 13.40
CA GLY A 46 -9.91 6.42 12.36
C GLY A 46 -8.54 5.87 11.98
N THR A 47 -8.15 4.68 12.50
CA THR A 47 -6.92 3.99 12.10
C THR A 47 -6.85 3.75 10.59
N LEU A 48 -7.97 3.41 9.93
CA LEU A 48 -8.01 3.25 8.47
C LEU A 48 -7.68 4.57 7.75
N TYR A 49 -8.24 5.70 8.18
CA TYR A 49 -7.94 7.00 7.57
C TYR A 49 -6.48 7.41 7.78
N ALA A 50 -5.90 7.13 8.95
CA ALA A 50 -4.48 7.33 9.19
C ALA A 50 -3.63 6.48 8.23
N HIS A 51 -3.96 5.20 8.07
CA HIS A 51 -3.29 4.32 7.12
C HIS A 51 -3.41 4.78 5.66
N LEU A 52 -4.56 5.33 5.25
CA LEU A 52 -4.77 5.88 3.91
C LEU A 52 -3.96 7.17 3.68
N ALA A 53 -3.79 8.00 4.70
CA ALA A 53 -2.92 9.18 4.62
C ALA A 53 -1.43 8.79 4.59
N ASP A 54 -1.07 7.83 5.43
CA ASP A 54 0.30 7.34 5.56
C ASP A 54 0.75 6.64 4.28
N ILE A 55 -0.06 5.76 3.67
CA ILE A 55 0.35 5.08 2.42
C ILE A 55 0.65 6.07 1.28
N LYS A 56 -0.12 7.16 1.18
CA LYS A 56 0.14 8.25 0.22
C LYS A 56 1.48 8.93 0.51
N THR A 57 1.75 9.20 1.79
CA THR A 57 3.03 9.75 2.24
C THR A 57 4.20 8.80 1.95
N GLY A 58 4.03 7.50 2.23
CA GLY A 58 5.02 6.46 1.96
C GLY A 58 5.33 6.34 0.48
N TRP A 59 4.32 6.33 -0.38
CA TRP A 59 4.51 6.35 -1.84
C TRP A 59 5.31 7.56 -2.31
N GLN A 60 5.03 8.75 -1.76
CA GLN A 60 5.69 9.99 -2.15
C GLN A 60 7.14 10.08 -1.67
N ARG A 61 7.40 9.67 -0.42
CA ARG A 61 8.68 9.90 0.28
C ARG A 61 9.63 8.72 0.28
N ALA A 62 9.16 7.49 0.08
CA ALA A 62 10.04 6.33 0.07
C ALA A 62 11.12 6.50 -1.01
N PRO A 63 12.38 6.13 -0.72
CA PRO A 63 13.50 6.32 -1.63
C PRO A 63 13.49 5.25 -2.74
N LEU A 64 12.45 5.23 -3.57
CA LEU A 64 12.29 4.27 -4.66
C LEU A 64 13.19 4.63 -5.83
N ARG A 65 13.88 3.63 -6.40
CA ARG A 65 14.53 3.83 -7.70
C ARG A 65 13.47 3.99 -8.80
N PRO A 66 13.74 4.71 -9.90
CA PRO A 66 12.76 4.90 -10.97
C PRO A 66 12.14 3.59 -11.47
N GLU A 67 12.94 2.55 -11.64
CA GLU A 67 12.49 1.24 -12.11
C GLU A 67 11.63 0.48 -11.09
N GLU A 68 11.89 0.66 -9.79
CA GLU A 68 11.09 0.09 -8.71
C GLU A 68 9.76 0.81 -8.60
N ARG A 69 9.80 2.14 -8.68
CA ARG A 69 8.61 2.99 -8.66
C ARG A 69 7.69 2.65 -9.82
N GLN A 70 8.23 2.52 -11.03
CA GLN A 70 7.45 2.12 -12.20
C GLN A 70 6.88 0.70 -12.04
N ALA A 71 7.66 -0.26 -11.55
CA ALA A 71 7.18 -1.63 -11.36
C ALA A 71 6.03 -1.71 -10.34
N VAL A 72 6.15 -1.02 -9.20
CA VAL A 72 5.11 -0.95 -8.16
C VAL A 72 3.83 -0.30 -8.70
N LEU A 73 3.95 0.81 -9.45
CA LEU A 73 2.81 1.48 -10.08
C LEU A 73 2.11 0.56 -11.08
N LEU A 74 2.85 -0.07 -11.99
CA LEU A 74 2.24 -0.93 -13.01
C LEU A 74 1.55 -2.14 -12.37
N TYR A 75 2.15 -2.73 -11.34
CA TYR A 75 1.62 -3.91 -10.67
C TYR A 75 0.41 -3.60 -9.78
N TYR A 76 0.52 -2.65 -8.85
CA TYR A 76 -0.55 -2.36 -7.88
C TYR A 76 -1.52 -1.26 -8.33
N GLY A 77 -1.08 -0.34 -9.18
CA GLY A 77 -1.90 0.80 -9.61
C GLY A 77 -2.63 0.54 -10.92
N LEU A 78 -2.07 -0.26 -11.82
CA LEU A 78 -2.66 -0.56 -13.13
C LEU A 78 -2.97 -2.04 -13.34
N ASP A 79 -2.84 -2.87 -12.31
CA ASP A 79 -3.13 -4.31 -12.32
C ASP A 79 -2.45 -5.07 -13.48
N GLN A 80 -1.23 -4.65 -13.84
CA GLN A 80 -0.45 -5.31 -14.89
C GLN A 80 0.29 -6.53 -14.35
N ASP A 81 0.30 -7.62 -15.14
CA ASP A 81 1.07 -8.80 -14.78
C ASP A 81 2.59 -8.57 -14.94
N GLN A 82 3.39 -9.38 -14.25
CA GLN A 82 4.86 -9.24 -14.27
C GLN A 82 5.47 -9.50 -15.66
N ARG A 83 4.79 -10.20 -16.58
CA ARG A 83 5.29 -10.43 -17.95
C ARG A 83 5.14 -9.17 -18.79
N HIS A 84 4.01 -8.48 -18.67
CA HIS A 84 3.77 -7.20 -19.31
C HIS A 84 4.77 -6.15 -18.80
N ILE A 85 4.94 -6.07 -17.48
CA ILE A 85 5.91 -5.14 -16.87
C ILE A 85 7.33 -5.46 -17.33
N ALA A 86 7.70 -6.73 -17.40
CA ALA A 86 9.01 -7.17 -17.87
C ALA A 86 9.27 -6.73 -19.32
N HIS A 87 8.25 -6.85 -20.18
CA HIS A 87 8.31 -6.34 -21.54
C HIS A 87 8.50 -4.82 -21.59
N VAL A 88 7.70 -4.06 -20.82
CA VAL A 88 7.80 -2.59 -20.74
C VAL A 88 9.17 -2.13 -20.24
N GLN A 89 9.75 -2.85 -19.28
CA GLN A 89 11.03 -2.51 -18.68
C GLN A 89 12.26 -3.12 -19.38
N GLY A 90 12.06 -3.96 -20.40
CA GLY A 90 13.14 -4.66 -21.09
C GLY A 90 13.96 -5.60 -20.19
N VAL A 91 13.33 -6.21 -19.17
CA VAL A 91 13.99 -7.12 -18.21
C VAL A 91 13.27 -8.45 -18.09
N THR A 92 13.75 -9.34 -17.23
CA THR A 92 13.08 -10.62 -16.96
C THR A 92 11.90 -10.46 -15.99
N ARG A 93 10.97 -11.42 -16.01
CA ARG A 93 9.87 -11.50 -15.02
C ARG A 93 10.40 -11.55 -13.58
N GLN A 94 11.49 -12.27 -13.35
CA GLN A 94 12.12 -12.38 -12.03
C GLN A 94 12.63 -11.01 -11.55
N THR A 95 13.29 -10.25 -12.43
CA THR A 95 13.76 -8.90 -12.11
C THR A 95 12.61 -7.97 -11.74
N VAL A 96 11.45 -8.10 -12.38
CA VAL A 96 10.24 -7.35 -11.99
C VAL A 96 9.77 -7.75 -10.60
N GLY A 97 9.68 -9.04 -10.30
CA GLY A 97 9.31 -9.53 -8.96
C GLY A 97 10.22 -8.93 -7.88
N GLU A 98 11.54 -8.98 -8.08
CA GLU A 98 12.51 -8.39 -7.16
C GLU A 98 12.37 -6.86 -7.01
N ARG A 99 12.02 -6.15 -8.10
CA ARG A 99 11.79 -4.70 -8.07
C ARG A 99 10.52 -4.34 -7.31
N VAL A 100 9.43 -5.06 -7.54
CA VAL A 100 8.17 -4.89 -6.79
C VAL A 100 8.45 -5.19 -5.31
N ASP A 101 9.13 -6.29 -5.02
CA ASP A 101 9.44 -6.69 -3.65
C ASP A 101 10.29 -5.65 -2.91
N ARG A 102 11.35 -5.16 -3.55
CA ARG A 102 12.22 -4.13 -2.98
C ARG A 102 11.50 -2.80 -2.85
N GLY A 103 10.67 -2.44 -3.83
CA GLY A 103 9.88 -1.22 -3.81
C GLY A 103 8.89 -1.19 -2.65
N VAL A 104 8.12 -2.26 -2.46
CA VAL A 104 7.22 -2.41 -1.30
C VAL A 104 8.01 -2.39 0.02
N GLY A 105 9.15 -3.08 0.08
CA GLY A 105 10.03 -3.06 1.26
C GLY A 105 10.48 -1.65 1.65
N ARG A 106 10.92 -0.85 0.68
CA ARG A 106 11.32 0.55 0.91
C ARG A 106 10.15 1.43 1.39
N ILE A 107 8.93 1.16 0.94
CA ILE A 107 7.73 1.87 1.43
C ILE A 107 7.45 1.48 2.87
N VAL A 108 7.51 0.18 3.21
CA VAL A 108 7.38 -0.32 4.59
C VAL A 108 8.42 0.34 5.50
N ASP A 109 9.69 0.36 5.09
CA ASP A 109 10.76 0.97 5.87
C ASP A 109 10.55 2.48 6.05
N CYS A 110 10.07 3.17 5.00
CA CYS A 110 9.75 4.59 5.08
C CYS A 110 8.63 4.88 6.07
N LEU A 111 7.55 4.10 6.05
CA LEU A 111 6.41 4.26 6.95
C LEU A 111 6.75 3.92 8.41
N ASN A 112 7.69 3.00 8.62
CA ASN A 112 8.17 2.63 9.95
C ASN A 112 9.32 3.53 10.45
N GLY A 113 9.79 4.49 9.64
CA GLY A 113 10.91 5.36 10.00
C GLY A 113 12.26 4.64 10.06
N THR A 114 12.40 3.48 9.39
CA THR A 114 13.62 2.67 9.30
C THR A 114 14.34 2.80 7.97
N ALA A 115 13.80 3.62 7.05
CA ALA A 115 14.49 3.95 5.80
C ALA A 115 15.78 4.73 6.11
N ALA A 116 16.92 4.12 5.73
CA ALA A 116 18.24 4.74 5.78
C ALA A 116 18.45 5.75 4.64
#